data_AF-A0A963VC67-F1
#
_entry.id   AF-A0A963VC67-F1
#
_cell.length_a   1.000
_cell.length_b   1.000
_cell.length_c   1.000
_cell.angle_alpha   90.00
_cell.angle_beta   90.00
_cell.angle_gamma   90.00
#
_symmetry.space_group_name_H-M   'P 1'
#
loop_
_entity.id
_entity.type
_entity.pdbx_description
1 polymer ?
#
loop_
_entity_poly.entity_id
_entity_poly.type
_entity_poly.pdbx_seq_one_letter_code
_entity_poly.pdbx_strand_id
1 'polypeptide(L)'
;MFSKSRINESVGKTGPESDAPRASDPVSTAKPAYEFTTSAPKAKPPASVLSSDLTVVGNLKTSGDIQVEGTVEGDIRAHLLTVGE
;
A
#
# COMPACT_ATOMS: atom_id res chain seq x y z
N MET A 1 16.45 -4.35 -25.67
CA MET A 1 15.04 -4.56 -26.09
C MET A 1 14.17 -4.48 -24.84
N PHE A 2 13.39 -3.41 -24.71
CA PHE A 2 12.51 -3.20 -23.56
C PHE A 2 11.19 -3.92 -23.82
N SER A 3 10.97 -5.04 -23.15
CA SER A 3 9.73 -5.81 -23.28
C SER A 3 8.59 -5.03 -22.59
N LYS A 4 7.74 -4.40 -23.41
CA LYS A 4 6.51 -3.74 -22.98
C LYS A 4 5.45 -4.80 -22.74
N SER A 5 5.31 -5.25 -21.50
CA SER A 5 4.05 -5.89 -21.07
C SER A 5 3.25 -4.86 -20.28
N ARG A 6 2.43 -4.09 -21.02
CA ARG A 6 1.25 -3.40 -20.48
C ARG A 6 0.18 -4.47 -20.25
N ILE A 7 -0.03 -4.87 -19.01
CA ILE A 7 -1.25 -5.56 -18.60
C ILE A 7 -1.59 -5.06 -17.20
N ASN A 8 -2.57 -4.17 -17.12
CA ASN A 8 -3.75 -4.36 -16.27
C ASN A 8 -4.72 -3.20 -16.51
N GLU A 9 -5.47 -3.28 -17.61
CA GLU A 9 -6.70 -2.50 -17.77
C GLU A 9 -7.83 -3.34 -17.17
N SER A 10 -7.91 -3.35 -15.84
CA SER A 10 -9.05 -3.94 -15.15
C SER A 10 -10.25 -3.04 -15.33
N VAL A 11 -11.06 -3.41 -16.33
CA VAL A 11 -12.42 -2.95 -16.59
C VAL A 11 -13.27 -3.09 -15.32
N GLY A 12 -13.85 -1.97 -14.88
CA GLY A 12 -14.71 -1.88 -13.70
C GLY A 12 -15.86 -0.89 -13.87
N LYS A 13 -16.58 -1.01 -14.98
CA LYS A 13 -18.02 -0.74 -15.20
C LYS A 13 -18.73 0.16 -14.16
N THR A 14 -18.91 1.45 -14.48
CA THR A 14 -19.86 2.35 -13.80
C THR A 14 -21.08 2.62 -14.66
N GLY A 15 -22.26 2.35 -14.10
CA GLY A 15 -23.57 2.89 -14.49
C GLY A 15 -24.70 1.88 -14.31
N PRO A 16 -25.98 2.29 -14.13
CA PRO A 16 -26.53 3.64 -13.91
C PRO A 16 -27.56 3.66 -12.72
N GLU A 17 -28.46 4.66 -12.70
CA GLU A 17 -29.68 4.83 -11.87
C GLU A 17 -29.51 5.78 -10.66
N SER A 18 -29.75 7.09 -10.81
CA SER A 18 -31.03 7.81 -10.99
C SER A 18 -31.74 8.08 -9.66
N ASP A 19 -31.51 9.28 -9.09
CA ASP A 19 -32.19 9.79 -7.91
C ASP A 19 -33.06 11.01 -8.28
N ALA A 20 -34.36 10.89 -8.01
CA ALA A 20 -35.32 11.97 -7.72
C ALA A 20 -36.62 11.30 -7.20
N PRO A 21 -37.44 11.92 -6.29
CA PRO A 21 -37.61 13.38 -6.15
C PRO A 21 -37.82 13.94 -4.71
N ARG A 22 -37.54 15.26 -4.61
CA ARG A 22 -38.22 16.34 -3.86
C ARG A 22 -38.32 16.37 -2.31
N ALA A 23 -37.82 17.53 -1.81
CA ALA A 23 -38.36 18.40 -0.74
C ALA A 23 -38.29 17.85 0.70
N SER A 24 -37.81 18.56 1.72
CA SER A 24 -38.03 19.97 2.06
C SER A 24 -37.05 20.38 3.17
N ASP A 25 -36.46 21.57 3.11
CA ASP A 25 -35.80 22.23 4.27
C ASP A 25 -36.85 22.55 5.36
N PRO A 26 -36.47 22.60 6.66
CA PRO A 26 -35.87 23.83 7.18
C PRO A 26 -34.73 23.63 8.21
N VAL A 27 -33.65 24.40 7.97
CA VAL A 27 -32.72 25.04 8.92
C VAL A 27 -32.73 24.53 10.37
N SER A 28 -31.65 23.85 10.77
CA SER A 28 -31.17 23.85 12.17
C SER A 28 -29.71 24.29 12.23
N THR A 29 -29.55 25.53 12.66
CA THR A 29 -28.49 26.04 13.54
C THR A 29 -27.14 25.33 13.50
N ALA A 30 -26.19 26.05 12.92
CA ALA A 30 -24.76 25.85 13.05
C ALA A 30 -24.36 25.43 14.48
N LYS A 31 -23.89 24.19 14.60
CA LYS A 31 -22.77 23.88 15.47
C LYS A 31 -21.63 23.52 14.51
N PRO A 32 -20.46 24.19 14.55
CA PRO A 32 -19.29 23.63 13.92
C PRO A 32 -18.98 22.34 14.67
N ALA A 33 -19.56 21.23 14.20
CA ALA A 33 -19.03 19.93 14.50
C ALA A 33 -17.62 19.97 13.93
N TYR A 34 -16.65 20.14 14.82
CA TYR A 34 -15.27 19.88 14.50
C TYR A 34 -15.22 18.40 14.10
N GLU A 35 -15.38 18.13 12.81
CA GLU A 35 -14.99 16.87 12.20
C GLU A 35 -13.46 16.83 12.29
N PHE A 36 -12.95 16.54 13.48
CA PHE A 36 -11.65 15.92 13.63
C PHE A 36 -11.78 14.53 13.00
N THR A 37 -11.73 14.50 11.67
CA THR A 37 -11.29 13.31 10.96
C THR A 37 -9.86 13.09 11.45
N THR A 38 -9.73 12.20 12.42
CA THR A 38 -8.43 11.64 12.78
C THR A 38 -7.95 10.97 11.51
N SER A 39 -7.09 11.66 10.77
CA SER A 39 -6.43 11.08 9.62
C SER A 39 -5.69 9.85 10.15
N ALA A 40 -6.20 8.68 9.79
CA ALA A 40 -5.62 7.42 10.22
C ALA A 40 -4.12 7.48 9.92
N PRO A 41 -3.25 7.10 10.89
CA PRO A 41 -1.82 7.20 10.71
C PRO A 41 -1.43 6.49 9.42
N LYS A 42 -0.80 7.25 8.52
CA LYS A 42 -0.38 6.78 7.20
C LYS A 42 0.41 5.49 7.41
N ALA A 43 -0.13 4.37 6.94
CA ALA A 43 0.46 3.06 7.18
C ALA A 43 1.92 3.06 6.71
N LYS A 44 2.82 2.57 7.57
CA LYS A 44 4.21 2.36 7.15
C LYS A 44 4.20 1.40 5.96
N PRO A 45 5.04 1.63 4.93
CA PRO A 45 5.22 0.67 3.86
C PRO A 45 5.55 -0.71 4.47
N PRO A 46 4.98 -1.80 3.93
CA PRO A 46 5.31 -3.14 4.40
C PRO A 46 6.81 -3.43 4.21
N ALA A 47 7.36 -4.30 5.06
CA ALA A 47 8.73 -4.77 4.92
C ALA A 47 8.93 -5.51 3.59
N SER A 48 10.12 -5.40 3.02
CA SER A 48 10.52 -6.23 1.87
C SER A 48 10.73 -7.67 2.36
N VAL A 49 10.33 -8.68 1.59
CA VAL A 49 10.48 -10.09 2.00
C VAL A 49 11.31 -10.86 0.96
N LEU A 50 12.37 -11.53 1.42
CA LEU A 50 13.10 -12.54 0.66
C LEU A 50 12.61 -13.92 1.11
N SER A 51 11.86 -14.60 0.23
CA SER A 51 11.26 -15.91 0.50
C SER A 51 12.28 -17.04 0.65
N SER A 52 11.88 -18.13 1.32
CA SER A 52 12.75 -19.25 1.69
C SER A 52 13.35 -20.06 0.53
N ASP A 53 12.74 -20.00 -0.66
CA ASP A 53 13.24 -20.71 -1.85
C ASP A 53 14.26 -19.90 -2.67
N LEU A 54 14.57 -18.67 -2.23
CA LEU A 54 15.47 -17.78 -2.93
C LEU A 54 16.87 -17.81 -2.33
N THR A 55 17.87 -17.99 -3.19
CA THR A 55 19.28 -17.77 -2.87
C THR A 55 19.78 -16.57 -3.64
N VAL A 56 20.28 -15.56 -2.92
CA VAL A 56 20.87 -14.36 -3.52
C VAL A 56 22.38 -14.40 -3.32
N VAL A 57 23.13 -14.25 -4.40
CA VAL A 57 24.59 -14.12 -4.36
C VAL A 57 24.96 -12.69 -4.71
N GLY A 58 25.61 -11.99 -3.78
CA GLY A 58 26.01 -10.59 -3.90
C GLY A 58 25.40 -9.70 -2.83
N ASN A 59 25.43 -8.38 -3.09
CA ASN A 59 25.11 -7.37 -2.07
C ASN A 59 23.67 -6.86 -2.21
N LEU A 60 22.95 -6.81 -1.09
CA LEU A 60 21.60 -6.28 -0.99
C LEU A 60 21.59 -4.89 -0.34
N LYS A 61 20.85 -3.94 -0.93
CA LYS A 61 20.63 -2.60 -0.37
C LYS A 61 19.15 -2.25 -0.44
N THR A 62 18.55 -1.97 0.72
CA THR A 62 17.17 -1.48 0.83
C THR A 62 17.14 -0.15 1.58
N SER A 63 16.16 0.71 1.25
CA SER A 63 15.91 1.96 1.98
C SER A 63 15.01 1.75 3.22
N GLY A 64 14.39 0.58 3.36
CA GLY A 64 13.46 0.27 4.44
C GLY A 64 13.82 -1.00 5.17
N ASP A 65 12.79 -1.63 5.72
CA ASP A 65 12.91 -2.86 6.48
C ASP A 65 12.90 -4.07 5.53
N ILE A 66 13.65 -5.10 5.88
CA ILE A 66 13.70 -6.35 5.12
C ILE A 66 13.61 -7.57 6.04
N GLN A 67 12.78 -8.53 5.64
CA GLN A 67 12.64 -9.87 6.20
C GLN A 67 13.36 -10.85 5.26
N VAL A 68 14.30 -11.62 5.79
CA VAL A 68 15.03 -12.64 5.03
C VAL A 68 14.70 -14.02 5.57
N GLU A 69 14.01 -14.82 4.78
CA GLU A 69 13.68 -16.23 5.05
C GLU A 69 14.50 -17.18 4.17
N GLY A 70 15.09 -16.67 3.08
CA GLY A 70 15.99 -17.41 2.18
C GLY A 70 17.47 -17.27 2.54
N THR A 71 18.34 -17.61 1.60
CA THR A 71 19.81 -17.54 1.78
C THR A 71 20.41 -16.33 1.07
N VAL A 72 21.31 -15.62 1.75
CA VAL A 72 22.08 -14.51 1.16
C VAL A 72 23.57 -14.76 1.36
N GLU A 73 24.29 -14.84 0.24
CA GLU A 73 25.74 -14.94 0.21
C GLU A 73 26.33 -13.58 -0.20
N GLY A 74 26.60 -12.74 0.79
CA GLY A 74 27.16 -11.40 0.58
C GLY A 74 26.80 -10.43 1.70
N ASP A 75 26.87 -9.13 1.41
CA ASP A 75 26.56 -8.08 2.38
C ASP A 75 25.09 -7.60 2.28
N ILE A 76 24.47 -7.34 3.44
CA ILE A 76 23.13 -6.75 3.52
C ILE A 76 23.22 -5.36 4.15
N ARG A 77 22.65 -4.35 3.48
CA ARG A 77 22.49 -2.99 4.01
C ARG A 77 21.01 -2.62 4.05
N ALA A 78 20.46 -2.53 5.26
CA ALA A 78 19.07 -2.20 5.51
C ALA A 78 18.93 -1.21 6.67
N HIS A 79 17.73 -0.63 6.84
CA HIS A 79 17.41 0.12 8.05
C HIS A 79 17.18 -0.83 9.22
N LEU A 80 16.34 -1.84 9.00
CA LEU A 80 16.08 -2.94 9.91
C LEU A 80 16.15 -4.25 9.12
N LEU A 81 16.88 -5.23 9.65
CA LEU A 81 16.98 -6.57 9.12
C LEU A 81 16.31 -7.54 10.10
N THR A 82 15.29 -8.25 9.64
CA THR A 82 14.68 -9.39 10.31
C THR A 82 15.10 -10.66 9.58
N VAL A 83 15.51 -11.69 10.32
CA VAL A 83 15.84 -13.01 9.78
C VAL A 83 14.75 -13.97 10.23
N GLY A 84 14.08 -14.61 9.27
CA GLY A 84 13.12 -15.68 9.49
C GLY A 84 13.80 -16.97 9.92
N GLU A 85 13.02 -17.93 10.42
CA GLU A 85 13.51 -19.27 10.76
C GLU A 85 13.89 -20.08 9.51
#